data_AF-A0A9J6AWE0-F1
#
_entry.id   AF-A0A9J6AWE0-F1
#
_cell.length_a   1.000
_cell.length_b   1.000
_cell.length_c   1.000
_cell.angle_alpha   90.00
_cell.angle_beta   90.00
_cell.angle_gamma   90.00
#
_symmetry.space_group_name_H-M   'P 1'
#
loop_
_entity.id
_entity.type
_entity.pdbx_description
1 polymer ?
#
loop_
_entity_poly.entity_id
_entity_poly.type
_entity_poly.pdbx_seq_one_letter_code
_entity_poly.pdbx_strand_id
1 'polypeptide(L)'
;MPITLKVDVYSFGVLLLEIICCRRNVDYEVGEDKAILTYWAYDCYQEGTIYELIENDLDAMSDRKKLEKFIMVAIWCIQEDPSLRPTMKKVVLMLEEIVEVPNPPCPNPYRSEHSLVDAV
;
A
#
# COMPACT_ATOMS: atom_id res chain seq x y z
N MET A 1 13.93 -1.43 16.92
CA MET A 1 14.45 -1.32 15.54
C MET A 1 15.34 -0.08 15.47
N PRO A 2 16.55 -0.13 14.88
CA PRO A 2 17.41 1.05 14.75
C PRO A 2 16.82 2.07 13.78
N ILE A 3 17.06 3.36 14.01
CA ILE A 3 16.67 4.43 13.08
C ILE A 3 17.56 4.32 11.85
N THR A 4 16.96 4.12 10.67
CA THR A 4 17.66 3.97 9.39
C THR A 4 16.86 4.63 8.28
N LEU A 5 17.51 4.93 7.15
CA LEU A 5 16.85 5.43 5.94
C LEU A 5 15.70 4.51 5.48
N LYS A 6 15.73 3.21 5.79
CA LYS A 6 14.67 2.26 5.44
C LYS A 6 13.42 2.44 6.30
N VAL A 7 13.55 2.98 7.52
CA VAL A 7 12.41 3.35 8.35
C VAL A 7 11.70 4.55 7.74
N ASP A 8 12.45 5.54 7.25
CA ASP A 8 11.87 6.70 6.55
C ASP A 8 11.12 6.28 5.28
N VAL A 9 11.67 5.33 4.51
CA VAL A 9 10.97 4.74 3.33
C VAL A 9 9.65 4.10 3.74
N TYR A 10 9.62 3.35 4.84
CA TYR A 10 8.39 2.73 5.33
C TYR A 10 7.34 3.79 5.69
N SER A 11 7.74 4.79 6.48
CA SER A 11 6.85 5.89 6.88
C SER A 11 6.34 6.69 5.68
N PHE A 12 7.19 6.88 4.65
CA PHE A 12 6.75 7.46 3.38
C PHE A 12 5.69 6.60 2.69
N GLY A 13 5.86 5.28 2.66
CA GLY A 13 4.87 4.36 2.08
C GLY A 13 3.50 4.45 2.78
N VAL A 14 3.50 4.51 4.11
CA VAL A 14 2.28 4.73 4.91
C VAL A 14 1.65 6.08 4.56
N LEU A 15 2.43 7.16 4.59
CA LEU A 15 1.96 8.51 4.27
C LEU A 15 1.38 8.59 2.85
N LEU A 16 2.00 7.92 1.88
CA LEU A 16 1.50 7.86 0.51
C LEU A 16 0.11 7.21 0.44
N LEU A 17 -0.12 6.12 1.19
CA LEU A 17 -1.46 5.52 1.29
C LEU A 17 -2.45 6.46 1.97
N GLU A 18 -2.06 7.15 3.03
CA GLU A 18 -2.94 8.13 3.70
C GLU A 18 -3.36 9.26 2.77
N ILE A 19 -2.44 9.73 1.91
CA ILE A 19 -2.73 10.74 0.88
C ILE A 19 -3.70 10.18 -0.18
N ILE A 20 -3.45 8.97 -0.68
CA ILE A 20 -4.28 8.34 -1.72
C ILE A 20 -5.70 8.10 -1.18
N CYS A 21 -5.82 7.56 0.03
CA CYS A 21 -7.08 7.10 0.58
C CYS A 21 -7.81 8.17 1.40
N CYS A 22 -7.20 9.35 1.58
CA CYS A 22 -7.69 10.43 2.44
C CYS A 22 -8.08 9.96 3.87
N ARG A 23 -7.35 8.97 4.40
CA ARG A 23 -7.67 8.28 5.66
C ARG A 23 -6.41 7.97 6.46
N ARG A 24 -6.55 7.93 7.79
CA ARG A 24 -5.46 7.58 8.72
C ARG A 24 -5.10 6.10 8.60
N ASN A 25 -3.82 5.78 8.83
CA ASN A 25 -3.35 4.40 8.76
C ASN A 25 -4.06 3.44 9.73
N VAL A 26 -4.41 3.93 10.92
CA VAL A 26 -5.17 3.16 11.93
C VAL A 26 -6.45 3.91 12.22
N ASP A 27 -7.58 3.28 11.94
CA ASP A 27 -8.89 3.88 12.14
C ASP A 27 -9.95 2.79 12.32
N TYR A 28 -10.37 2.59 13.58
CA TYR A 28 -11.28 1.52 13.99
C TYR A 28 -12.76 1.84 13.70
N GLU A 29 -13.09 3.01 13.19
CA GLU A 29 -14.48 3.42 12.93
C GLU A 29 -15.08 2.77 11.67
N VAL A 30 -14.24 2.23 10.78
CA VAL A 30 -14.64 1.68 9.46
C VAL A 30 -14.79 0.16 9.43
N GLY A 31 -14.70 -0.52 10.58
CA GLY A 31 -14.74 -1.99 10.70
C GLY A 31 -13.36 -2.65 10.81
N GLU A 32 -13.31 -3.86 11.38
CA GLU A 32 -12.06 -4.56 11.72
C GLU A 32 -11.19 -4.86 10.50
N ASP A 33 -11.79 -5.33 9.40
CA ASP A 33 -11.06 -5.69 8.17
C ASP A 33 -10.38 -4.48 7.50
N LYS A 34 -10.94 -3.29 7.71
CA LYS A 34 -10.44 -2.03 7.15
C LYS A 34 -9.61 -1.23 8.15
N ALA A 35 -9.50 -1.67 9.41
CA ALA A 35 -8.95 -0.87 10.50
C ALA A 35 -7.47 -0.48 10.28
N ILE A 36 -6.70 -1.32 9.59
CA ILE A 36 -5.30 -1.09 9.24
C ILE A 36 -5.18 -0.84 7.73
N LEU A 37 -4.92 0.42 7.36
CA LEU A 37 -4.92 0.87 5.97
C LEU A 37 -3.89 0.13 5.11
N THR A 38 -2.68 -0.11 5.62
CA THR A 38 -1.64 -0.85 4.88
C THR A 38 -2.05 -2.26 4.50
N TYR A 39 -2.85 -2.92 5.35
CA TYR A 39 -3.34 -4.28 5.08
C TYR A 39 -4.50 -4.25 4.09
N TRP A 40 -5.47 -3.38 4.34
CA TRP A 40 -6.62 -3.23 3.45
C TRP A 40 -6.20 -2.79 2.05
N ALA A 41 -5.23 -1.88 1.92
CA ALA A 41 -4.70 -1.46 0.62
C ALA A 41 -4.05 -2.60 -0.16
N TYR A 42 -3.36 -3.51 0.54
CA TYR A 42 -2.77 -4.70 -0.11
C TYR A 42 -3.86 -5.70 -0.53
N ASP A 43 -4.89 -5.91 0.29
CA ASP A 43 -6.03 -6.78 -0.06
C ASP A 43 -6.74 -6.25 -1.32
N CYS A 44 -7.06 -4.96 -1.34
CA CYS A 44 -7.64 -4.32 -2.51
C CYS A 44 -6.74 -4.41 -3.76
N TYR A 45 -5.43 -4.35 -3.59
CA TYR A 45 -4.49 -4.55 -4.69
C TYR A 45 -4.53 -6.00 -5.21
N GLN A 46 -4.52 -7.00 -4.34
CA GLN A 46 -4.56 -8.41 -4.73
C GLN A 46 -5.89 -8.80 -5.41
N GLU A 47 -7.00 -8.24 -4.93
CA GLU A 47 -8.35 -8.51 -5.45
C GLU A 47 -8.68 -7.67 -6.69
N GLY A 48 -7.86 -6.68 -7.04
CA GLY A 48 -8.12 -5.75 -8.13
C GLY A 48 -9.23 -4.73 -7.82
N THR A 49 -9.54 -4.53 -6.53
CA THR A 49 -10.59 -3.65 -6.01
C THR A 49 -10.04 -2.31 -5.50
N ILE A 50 -8.88 -1.86 -6.00
CA ILE A 50 -8.18 -0.63 -5.57
C ILE A 50 -9.02 0.67 -5.60
N TYR A 51 -10.14 0.69 -6.33
CA TYR A 51 -11.06 1.82 -6.37
C TYR A 51 -11.86 1.99 -5.06
N GLU A 52 -11.96 0.93 -4.25
CA GLU A 52 -12.58 1.01 -2.93
C GLU A 52 -11.78 1.89 -1.97
N LEU A 53 -10.48 2.13 -2.27
CA LEU A 53 -9.59 2.94 -1.45
C LEU A 53 -9.83 4.45 -1.56
N ILE A 54 -10.47 4.91 -2.64
CA ILE A 54 -10.54 6.34 -3.02
C ILE A 54 -11.97 6.90 -2.99
N GLU A 55 -12.82 6.44 -2.07
CA GLU A 55 -14.27 6.72 -2.01
C GLU A 55 -14.66 8.12 -2.55
N ASN A 56 -15.32 8.14 -3.72
CA ASN A 56 -15.86 9.33 -4.41
C ASN A 56 -14.85 10.32 -5.03
N ASP A 57 -13.58 9.93 -5.24
CA ASP A 57 -12.63 10.73 -6.03
C ASP A 57 -12.75 10.42 -7.53
N LEU A 58 -13.55 11.23 -8.23
CA LEU A 58 -13.79 11.08 -9.68
C LEU A 58 -12.52 11.28 -10.52
N ASP A 59 -11.58 12.11 -10.07
CA ASP A 59 -10.34 12.37 -10.79
C ASP A 59 -9.39 11.17 -10.66
N ALA A 60 -9.27 10.59 -9.47
CA ALA A 60 -8.49 9.37 -9.26
C ALA A 60 -9.10 8.15 -9.98
N MET A 61 -10.43 8.07 -10.08
CA MET A 61 -11.11 7.05 -10.88
C MET A 61 -10.82 7.19 -12.40
N SER A 62 -10.50 8.39 -12.87
CA SER A 62 -10.23 8.65 -14.29
C SER A 62 -8.86 8.10 -14.75
N ASP A 63 -7.89 7.95 -13.83
CA ASP A 63 -6.54 7.43 -14.12
C ASP A 63 -6.19 6.21 -13.26
N ARG A 64 -6.95 5.13 -13.48
CA ARG A 64 -6.79 3.84 -12.78
C ARG A 64 -5.36 3.30 -12.82
N LYS A 65 -4.68 3.42 -13.95
CA LYS A 65 -3.32 2.88 -14.13
C LYS A 65 -2.32 3.61 -13.25
N LYS A 66 -2.46 4.92 -13.12
CA LYS A 66 -1.60 5.73 -12.25
C LYS A 66 -1.88 5.46 -10.79
N LEU A 67 -3.16 5.34 -10.40
CA LEU A 67 -3.55 4.94 -9.05
C LEU A 67 -2.94 3.58 -8.66
N GLU A 68 -3.08 2.58 -9.54
CA GLU A 68 -2.52 1.25 -9.34
C GLU A 68 -1.00 1.31 -9.12
N LYS A 69 -0.27 2.08 -9.95
CA LYS A 69 1.18 2.28 -9.77
C LYS A 69 1.53 2.93 -8.44
N PHE A 70 0.77 3.95 -8.00
CA PHE A 70 1.03 4.61 -6.72
C PHE A 70 0.83 3.66 -5.54
N ILE A 71 -0.22 2.85 -5.59
CA ILE A 71 -0.47 1.79 -4.60
C ILE A 71 0.67 0.76 -4.63
N MET A 72 1.10 0.30 -5.80
CA MET A 72 2.23 -0.64 -5.92
C MET A 72 3.52 -0.07 -5.33
N VAL A 73 3.82 1.21 -5.57
CA VAL A 73 4.99 1.88 -4.98
C VAL A 73 4.86 1.95 -3.46
N ALA A 74 3.67 2.27 -2.95
CA ALA A 74 3.42 2.27 -1.52
C ALA A 74 3.66 0.88 -0.91
N ILE A 75 3.13 -0.19 -1.52
CA ILE A 75 3.31 -1.59 -1.08
C ILE A 75 4.80 -1.98 -1.04
N TRP A 76 5.60 -1.54 -2.03
CA TRP A 76 7.06 -1.72 -2.01
C TRP A 76 7.73 -1.02 -0.83
N CYS A 77 7.23 0.16 -0.44
CA CYS A 77 7.79 0.94 0.66
C CYS A 77 7.45 0.35 2.03
N ILE A 78 6.26 -0.22 2.21
CA ILE A 78 5.75 -0.75 3.48
C ILE A 78 6.10 -2.23 3.74
N GLN A 79 7.07 -2.80 3.01
CA GLN A 79 7.52 -4.17 3.25
C GLN A 79 8.06 -4.33 4.67
N GLU A 80 7.65 -5.39 5.38
CA GLU A 80 8.16 -5.70 6.73
C GLU A 80 9.68 -5.93 6.69
N ASP A 81 10.17 -6.68 5.70
CA ASP A 81 11.62 -6.82 5.46
C ASP A 81 12.21 -5.51 4.90
N PRO A 82 13.08 -4.80 5.65
CA PRO A 82 13.71 -3.58 5.17
C PRO A 82 14.60 -3.79 3.94
N SER A 83 15.06 -5.02 3.67
CA SER A 83 15.89 -5.35 2.52
C SER A 83 15.13 -5.18 1.20
N LEU A 84 13.83 -5.49 1.21
CA LEU A 84 12.93 -5.41 0.04
C LEU A 84 12.52 -3.98 -0.30
N ARG A 85 12.54 -3.07 0.69
CA ARG A 85 12.14 -1.67 0.46
C ARG A 85 13.06 -1.00 -0.57
N PRO A 86 12.56 -0.24 -1.54
CA PRO A 86 13.39 0.52 -2.47
C PRO A 86 14.17 1.63 -1.76
N THR A 87 15.13 2.22 -2.47
CA THR A 87 15.74 3.50 -2.04
C THR A 87 14.78 4.65 -2.37
N MET A 88 14.83 5.76 -1.62
CA MET A 88 14.02 6.94 -1.96
C MET A 88 14.25 7.45 -3.39
N LYS A 89 15.48 7.35 -3.90
CA LYS A 89 15.78 7.64 -5.31
C LYS A 89 14.96 6.76 -6.26
N LYS A 90 14.90 5.44 -6.00
CA LYS A 90 14.14 4.51 -6.82
C LYS A 90 12.62 4.75 -6.69
N VAL A 91 12.14 5.09 -5.50
CA VAL A 91 10.74 5.49 -5.26
C VAL A 91 10.34 6.67 -6.15
N VAL A 92 11.14 7.74 -6.18
CA VAL A 92 10.89 8.91 -7.03
C VAL A 92 10.84 8.52 -8.50
N LEU A 93 11.83 7.75 -8.98
CA LEU A 93 11.85 7.29 -10.37
C LEU A 93 10.62 6.44 -10.74
N MET A 94 10.09 5.64 -9.81
CA MET A 94 8.87 4.87 -10.00
C MET A 94 7.63 5.77 -10.08
N LEU A 95 7.53 6.78 -9.21
CA LEU A 95 6.41 7.72 -9.17
C LEU A 95 6.39 8.66 -10.39
N GLU A 96 7.57 9.03 -10.90
CA GLU A 96 7.73 9.82 -12.13
C GLU A 96 7.57 8.98 -13.41
N GLU A 97 7.24 7.69 -13.28
CA GLU A 97 7.08 6.73 -14.38
C GLU A 97 8.34 6.57 -15.27
N ILE A 98 9.52 6.93 -14.75
CA ILE A 98 10.81 6.80 -15.46
C ILE A 98 11.27 5.33 -15.47
N VAL A 99 10.85 4.55 -14.47
CA VAL A 99 11.13 3.12 -14.36
C VAL A 99 9.84 2.36 -14.08
N GLU A 100 9.75 1.14 -14.59
CA GLU A 100 8.59 0.29 -14.27
C GLU A 100 8.55 -0.11 -12.80
N VAL A 101 7.33 -0.26 -12.31
CA VAL A 101 7.03 -0.76 -10.97
C VAL A 101 6.69 -2.24 -11.11
N PRO A 102 7.56 -3.16 -10.67
CA PRO A 102 7.23 -4.58 -10.69
C PRO A 102 6.14 -4.88 -9.66
N ASN A 103 5.42 -5.99 -9.86
CA ASN A 103 4.44 -6.47 -8.88
C ASN A 103 5.11 -6.64 -7.50
N PRO A 104 4.63 -5.92 -6.47
CA PRO A 104 5.21 -6.03 -5.14
C PRO A 104 4.84 -7.37 -4.49
N PRO A 105 5.73 -7.95 -3.66
CA PRO A 105 5.40 -9.09 -2.82
C PRO A 105 4.47 -8.67 -1.67
N CYS A 106 3.92 -9.67 -0.97
CA CYS A 106 3.15 -9.43 0.25
C CYS A 106 3.99 -8.67 1.28
N PRO A 107 3.56 -7.46 1.72
CA PRO A 107 4.33 -6.67 2.67
C PRO A 107 4.44 -7.32 4.05
N ASN A 108 3.48 -8.16 4.45
CA ASN A 108 3.51 -8.89 5.71
C ASN A 108 3.33 -10.41 5.49
N PRO A 109 4.42 -11.19 5.40
CA PRO A 109 4.36 -12.64 5.19
C PRO A 109 3.89 -13.42 6.43
N TYR A 110 3.77 -12.77 7.58
CA TYR A 110 3.31 -13.37 8.83
C TYR A 110 1.84 -13.05 9.15
N ARG A 111 1.16 -12.33 8.26
CA ARG A 111 -0.29 -12.21 8.35
C ARG A 111 -0.86 -13.61 8.19
N SER A 112 -1.36 -14.18 9.28
CA SER A 112 -2.17 -15.39 9.24
C SER A 112 -3.31 -15.15 8.26
N GLU A 113 -3.53 -16.11 7.34
CA GLU A 113 -4.69 -16.17 6.45
C GLU A 113 -5.97 -16.28 7.32
N HIS A 114 -6.41 -15.18 7.91
CA HIS A 114 -7.65 -15.12 8.70
C HIS A 114 -8.89 -15.07 7.80
N SER A 115 -8.82 -15.67 6.60
CA SER A 115 -9.92 -15.67 5.63
C SER A 115 -10.16 -17.02 4.96
N LEU A 116 -9.43 -18.09 5.31
CA LEU A 116 -9.69 -19.43 4.78
C LEU A 116 -10.34 -20.42 5.76
N VAL A 117 -10.66 -20.00 7.00
CA VAL A 117 -11.33 -20.89 7.98
C VAL A 117 -12.83 -20.66 8.17
N ASP A 118 -13.43 -19.67 7.49
CA ASP A 118 -14.88 -19.41 7.57
C ASP A 118 -15.66 -19.78 6.29
N ALA A 119 -15.05 -20.54 5.38
CA ALA A 119 -15.66 -20.95 4.10
C ALA A 119 -15.81 -22.48 3.91
N VAL A 120 -15.83 -23.28 4.98
CA VAL A 120 -16.21 -24.71 4.94
C VAL A 120 -17.23 -25.04 6.01
#